data_AF-A0A914SAC7-F1
#
_entry.id   AF-A0A914SAC7-F1
#
_cell.length_a   1.000
_cell.length_b   1.000
_cell.length_c   1.000
_cell.angle_alpha   90.00
_cell.angle_beta   90.00
_cell.angle_gamma   90.00
#
_symmetry.space_group_name_H-M   'P 1'
#
loop_
_entity.id
_entity.type
_entity.pdbx_description
1 polymer ?
#
loop_
_entity_poly.entity_id
_entity_poly.type
_entity_poly.pdbx_seq_one_letter_code
_entity_poly.pdbx_strand_id
1 'polypeptide(L)' 'MLKKENFRVITDTFLYNKPEAFALLLDYLDRQQLKIAREHVDRFYDKRRTTKFTNLRNTFIHRQMTID' A
#
# COMPACT_ATOMS: atom_id res chain seq x y z
N MET A 1 -4.55 -12.76 13.61
CA MET A 1 -3.17 -12.23 13.46
C MET A 1 -2.75 -12.32 12.01
N LEU A 2 -2.64 -11.19 11.29
CA LEU A 2 -2.13 -11.21 9.92
C LEU A 2 -0.62 -11.52 9.94
N LYS A 3 -0.22 -12.53 9.18
CA LYS A 3 1.18 -12.94 9.00
C LYS A 3 1.82 -12.04 7.94
N LYS A 4 3.17 -11.89 7.99
CA LYS A 4 4.01 -11.18 7.00
C LYS A 4 3.64 -11.48 5.54
N GLU A 5 3.15 -12.68 5.26
CA GLU A 5 2.70 -13.15 3.95
C GLU A 5 1.61 -12.27 3.32
N ASN A 6 0.76 -11.64 4.14
CA ASN A 6 -0.34 -10.80 3.65
C ASN A 6 0.12 -9.43 3.13
N PHE A 7 1.27 -8.94 3.58
CA PHE A 7 1.83 -7.68 3.08
C PHE A 7 2.57 -7.83 1.76
N ARG A 8 2.98 -9.05 1.40
CA ARG A 8 3.64 -9.34 0.13
C ARG A 8 2.74 -9.00 -1.05
N VAL A 9 1.45 -9.34 -0.98
CA VAL A 9 0.50 -9.09 -2.07
C VAL A 9 0.27 -7.59 -2.30
N ILE A 10 0.32 -6.79 -1.23
CA ILE A 10 0.21 -5.31 -1.30
C ILE A 10 1.48 -4.73 -1.94
N THR A 11 2.66 -5.21 -1.53
CA THR A 11 3.91 -4.76 -2.14
C THR A 11 4.05 -5.19 -3.59
N ASP A 12 3.57 -6.39 -3.95
CA ASP A 12 3.61 -6.88 -5.33
C ASP A 12 2.66 -6.06 -6.21
N THR A 13 1.41 -5.84 -5.79
CA THR A 13 0.46 -5.00 -6.54
C THR A 13 0.95 -3.55 -6.68
N PHE A 14 1.66 -3.03 -5.67
CA PHE A 14 2.37 -1.76 -5.78
C PHE A 14 3.47 -1.80 -6.84
N LEU A 15 4.41 -2.75 -6.74
CA LEU A 15 5.58 -2.88 -7.63
C LEU A 15 5.20 -3.12 -9.10
N TYR A 16 4.15 -3.90 -9.34
CA TYR A 16 3.61 -4.18 -10.67
C TYR A 16 2.63 -3.11 -11.17
N ASN A 17 2.45 -2.02 -10.41
CA ASN A 17 1.57 -0.89 -10.75
C ASN A 17 0.15 -1.32 -11.13
N LYS A 18 -0.51 -2.07 -10.24
CA LYS A 18 -1.89 -2.56 -10.38
C LYS A 18 -2.84 -1.73 -9.48
N PRO A 19 -3.27 -0.53 -9.90
CA PRO A 19 -3.97 0.42 -9.04
C PRO A 19 -5.30 -0.08 -8.49
N GLU A 20 -6.10 -0.78 -9.30
CA GLU A 20 -7.42 -1.27 -8.88
C GLU A 20 -7.29 -2.38 -7.84
N ALA A 21 -6.39 -3.35 -8.08
CA ALA A 21 -6.10 -4.42 -7.13
C ALA A 21 -5.48 -3.87 -5.85
N PHE A 22 -4.60 -2.88 -5.97
CA PHE A 22 -3.98 -2.21 -4.82
C PHE A 22 -5.05 -1.53 -3.96
N ALA A 23 -5.93 -0.72 -4.55
CA ALA A 23 -7.01 -0.04 -3.82
C ALA A 23 -7.92 -1.03 -3.10
N LEU A 24 -8.36 -2.10 -3.79
CA LEU A 24 -9.20 -3.15 -3.21
C LEU A 24 -8.52 -3.82 -2.00
N LEU A 25 -7.22 -4.09 -2.08
CA LEU A 25 -6.48 -4.66 -0.95
C LEU A 25 -6.43 -3.72 0.26
N LEU A 26 -6.33 -2.40 0.04
CA LEU A 26 -6.31 -1.42 1.13
C LEU A 26 -7.66 -1.31 1.83
N ASP A 27 -8.76 -1.62 1.15
CA ASP A 27 -10.10 -1.56 1.76
C ASP A 27 -10.32 -2.62 2.83
N TYR A 28 -9.58 -3.72 2.78
CA TYR A 28 -9.63 -4.81 3.78
C TYR A 28 -8.70 -4.60 4.98
N LEU A 29 -7.90 -3.52 4.98
CA LEU A 29 -6.94 -3.27 6.06
C LEU A 29 -7.52 -2.34 7.12
N ASP A 30 -7.30 -2.67 8.39
CA ASP A 30 -7.53 -1.74 9.49
C ASP A 30 -6.42 -0.67 9.58
N ARG A 31 -6.61 0.35 10.44
CA ARG A 31 -5.67 1.46 10.62
C ARG A 31 -4.25 1.01 10.98
N GLN A 32 -4.10 0.00 11.84
CA GLN A 32 -2.79 -0.50 12.26
C GLN A 32 -2.10 -1.24 11.10
N GLN A 33 -2.86 -2.02 10.36
CA GLN A 33 -2.38 -2.76 9.21
C GLN A 33 -1.99 -1.84 8.06
N LEU A 34 -2.76 -0.77 7.82
CA LEU A 34 -2.41 0.29 6.87
C LEU A 34 -1.08 0.95 7.23
N LYS A 35 -0.85 1.26 8.52
CA LYS A 35 0.43 1.83 8.96
C LYS A 35 1.61 0.90 8.63
N ILE A 36 1.48 -0.38 8.93
CA ILE A 36 2.53 -1.39 8.65
C ILE A 36 2.73 -1.55 7.14
N ALA A 37 1.65 -1.70 6.36
CA ALA A 37 1.72 -1.85 4.91
C ALA A 37 2.39 -0.64 4.25
N ARG A 38 2.14 0.58 4.75
CA ARG A 38 2.81 1.80 4.28
C ARG A 38 4.31 1.75 4.46
N GLU A 39 4.81 1.31 5.62
CA GLU A 39 6.25 1.19 5.87
C GLU A 39 6.93 0.19 4.91
N HIS A 40 6.20 -0.83 4.47
CA HIS A 40 6.67 -1.74 3.43
C HIS A 40 6.68 -1.08 2.05
N VAL A 41 5.59 -0.41 1.65
CA VAL A 41 5.47 0.30 0.37
C VAL A 41 6.48 1.44 0.24
N ASP A 42 6.65 2.26 1.28
CA ASP A 42 7.56 3.42 1.30
C ASP A 42 9.01 2.99 1.06
N ARG A 43 9.44 1.84 1.59
CA ARG A 43 10.78 1.27 1.32
C ARG A 43 11.03 0.96 -0.15
N PHE A 44 10.00 0.58 -0.90
CA PHE A 44 10.11 0.36 -2.34
C PHE A 44 9.98 1.66 -3.14
N TYR A 45 9.08 2.55 -2.70
CA TYR A 45 8.91 3.88 -3.28
C TYR A 45 10.22 4.67 -3.26
N ASP A 46 10.92 4.71 -2.13
CA ASP A 46 12.18 5.45 -2.00
C ASP A 46 13.28 4.94 -2.93
N LYS A 47 13.29 3.65 -3.24
CA LYS A 47 14.23 3.04 -4.20
C LYS A 47 13.86 3.26 -5.66
N ARG A 48 12.59 3.57 -5.96
CA ARG A 48 12.04 3.60 -7.31
C ARG A 48 11.04 4.74 -7.48
N ARG A 49 11.43 5.98 -7.17
CA ARG A 49 10.53 7.13 -7.27
C ARG A 49 10.16 7.39 -8.74
N THR A 50 8.92 7.09 -9.11
CA THR A 50 8.33 7.43 -10.42
C THR A 50 6.93 7.98 -10.22
N THR A 51 6.43 8.77 -11.17
CA THR A 51 5.08 9.37 -11.12
C THR A 51 3.97 8.33 -10.88
N LYS A 52 4.12 7.12 -11.42
CA LYS A 52 3.17 6.01 -11.23
C LYS A 52 3.11 5.57 -9.76
N PHE A 53 4.26 5.37 -9.13
CA PHE A 53 4.33 5.00 -7.72
C PHE A 53 3.91 6.14 -6.79
N THR A 54 4.09 7.40 -7.20
CA THR A 54 3.59 8.57 -6.46
C THR A 54 2.06 8.54 -6.37
N ASN A 55 1.37 8.25 -7.48
CA ASN A 55 -0.10 8.17 -7.49
C ASN A 55 -0.62 7.06 -6.57
N LEU A 56 -0.03 5.85 -6.65
CA LEU A 56 -0.40 4.74 -5.76
C LEU A 56 -0.15 5.06 -4.29
N ARG A 57 0.98 5.71 -3.98
CA ARG A 57 1.30 6.14 -2.62
C ARG A 57 0.28 7.17 -2.10
N ASN A 58 -0.17 8.09 -2.96
CA ASN A 58 -1.19 9.06 -2.57
C ASN A 58 -2.55 8.40 -2.29
N THR A 59 -2.96 7.40 -3.09
CA THR A 59 -4.14 6.58 -2.79
C THR A 59 -4.03 5.93 -1.41
N PHE A 60 -2.85 5.41 -1.07
CA PHE A 60 -2.59 4.83 0.24
C PHE A 60 -2.75 5.85 1.38
N ILE A 61 -2.10 7.02 1.25
CA ILE A 61 -2.17 8.09 2.25
C ILE A 61 -3.62 8.54 2.45
N HIS A 62 -4.37 8.71 1.36
CA HIS A 62 -5.78 9.09 1.42
C HIS A 62 -6.62 8.06 2.20
N ARG A 63 -6.44 6.76 1.94
CA ARG A 63 -7.16 5.70 2.68
C ARG A 63 -6.83 5.71 4.17
N GLN A 64 -5.56 5.98 4.53
CA GLN A 64 -5.15 6.08 5.93
C GLN A 64 -5.82 7.26 6.66
N MET A 65 -6.16 8.34 5.95
CA MET A 65 -6.86 9.50 6.51
C MET A 65 -8.37 9.32 6.63
N THR A 66 -8.97 8.40 5.87
CA THR A 66 -10.43 8.19 5.81
C THR A 66 -10.91 6.95 6.57
N ILE A 67 -10.00 6.16 7.14
CA ILE A 67 -10.32 5.05 8.06
C ILE A 67 -10.25 5.53 9.51
N ASP A 68 -11.33 5.29 10.26
CA ASP A 68 -11.44 5.56 11.70
C ASP A 68 -10.71 4.51 12.55
#